data_AF-A0A7Y0CSE7-F1
#
_entry.id   AF-A0A7Y0CSE7-F1
#
_cell.length_a   1.000
_cell.length_b   1.000
_cell.length_c   1.000
_cell.angle_alpha   90.00
_cell.angle_beta   90.00
_cell.angle_gamma   90.00
#
_symmetry.space_group_name_H-M   'P 1'
#
loop_
_entity.id
_entity.type
_entity.pdbx_description
1 polymer ?
#
loop_
_entity_poly.entity_id
_entity_poly.type
_entity_poly.pdbx_seq_one_letter_code
_entity_poly.pdbx_strand_id
1 'polypeptide(L)'
;MATVSARLEVRVRPESKSRVEHAAALLQMPVSHFVRSAVEERAEQVLAEHEAFTRVPATFYDELIAALQTPAEPSAALVRAAKRARDVVGSA
;
A
#
# COMPACT_ATOMS: atom_id res chain seq x y z
N MET A 1 16.31 11.66 9.96
CA MET A 1 16.29 10.28 9.41
C MET A 1 15.76 9.35 10.48
N ALA A 2 14.70 8.59 10.21
CA ALA A 2 14.22 7.59 11.15
C ALA A 2 15.30 6.50 11.30
N THR A 3 15.65 6.15 12.54
CA THR A 3 16.62 5.11 12.83
C THR A 3 15.99 3.73 12.67
N VAL A 4 16.71 2.79 12.05
CA VAL A 4 16.25 1.39 11.91
C VAL A 4 16.36 0.72 13.28
N SER A 5 15.30 0.79 14.07
CA SER A 5 15.29 0.30 15.47
C SER A 5 14.51 -1.01 15.65
N ALA A 6 13.56 -1.31 14.77
CA ALA A 6 12.75 -2.53 14.82
C ALA A 6 13.52 -3.76 14.34
N ARG A 7 13.27 -4.92 14.97
CA ARG A 7 13.90 -6.21 14.63
C ARG A 7 12.85 -7.26 14.29
N LEU A 8 13.16 -8.10 13.31
CA LEU A 8 12.39 -9.28 12.94
C LEU A 8 13.26 -10.53 13.20
N GLU A 9 12.83 -11.38 14.14
CA GLU A 9 13.54 -12.62 14.48
C GLU A 9 12.76 -13.83 13.97
N VAL A 10 13.39 -14.66 13.13
CA VAL A 10 12.75 -15.83 12.52
C VAL A 10 13.68 -17.03 12.59
N ARG A 11 13.14 -18.17 13.04
CA ARG A 11 13.83 -19.46 12.94
C ARG A 11 13.58 -20.05 11.56
N VAL A 12 14.65 -20.50 10.92
CA VAL A 12 14.62 -21.13 9.59
C VAL A 12 15.28 -22.50 9.64
N ARG A 13 14.92 -23.37 8.68
CA ARG A 13 15.62 -24.65 8.51
C ARG A 13 17.06 -24.40 8.04
N PRO A 14 18.04 -25.25 8.44
CA PRO A 14 19.43 -25.09 8.02
C PRO A 14 19.62 -25.04 6.50
N GLU A 15 18.86 -25.86 5.75
CA GLU A 15 18.85 -25.86 4.28
C GLU A 15 18.43 -24.50 3.71
N SER A 16 17.42 -23.85 4.31
CA SER A 16 16.94 -22.55 3.88
C SER A 16 17.99 -21.48 4.15
N LYS A 17 18.65 -21.54 5.31
CA LYS A 17 19.75 -20.65 5.65
C LYS A 17 20.88 -20.74 4.64
N SER A 18 21.32 -21.96 4.32
CA SER A 18 22.41 -22.18 3.34
C SER A 18 22.06 -21.64 1.94
N ARG A 19 20.82 -21.84 1.49
CA ARG A 19 20.34 -21.30 0.20
C ARG A 19 20.34 -19.77 0.19
N VAL A 20 19.89 -19.14 1.27
CA VAL A 20 19.86 -17.68 1.42
C VAL A 20 21.28 -17.10 1.44
N GLU A 21 22.20 -17.74 2.18
CA GLU A 21 23.62 -17.34 2.23
C GLU A 21 24.28 -17.43 0.84
N HIS A 22 24.00 -18.51 0.10
CA HIS A 22 24.50 -18.68 -1.25
C HIS A 22 23.95 -17.62 -2.21
N ALA A 23 22.64 -17.33 -2.16
CA ALA A 23 22.04 -16.30 -3.00
C ALA A 23 22.63 -14.91 -2.72
N ALA A 24 22.81 -14.56 -1.45
CA ALA A 24 23.44 -13.30 -1.06
C ALA A 24 24.89 -13.20 -1.55
N ALA A 25 25.65 -14.30 -1.49
CA ALA A 25 27.02 -14.37 -2.00
C ALA A 25 27.08 -14.18 -3.53
N LEU A 26 26.18 -14.79 -4.29
CA LEU A 26 26.09 -14.61 -5.75
C LEU A 26 25.83 -13.14 -6.13
N LEU A 27 25.06 -12.42 -5.32
CA LEU A 27 24.75 -11.00 -5.51
C LEU A 27 25.75 -10.06 -4.83
N GLN A 28 26.83 -10.60 -4.26
CA GLN A 28 27.89 -9.86 -3.56
C GLN A 28 27.37 -8.89 -2.49
N MET A 29 26.33 -9.31 -1.74
CA MET A 29 25.72 -8.49 -0.70
C MET A 29 25.62 -9.21 0.64
N PRO A 30 25.52 -8.47 1.77
CA PRO A 30 25.30 -9.07 3.07
C PRO A 30 23.99 -9.88 3.12
N VAL A 31 24.00 -10.99 3.83
CA VAL A 31 22.81 -11.86 4.03
C VAL A 31 21.65 -11.06 4.64
N SER A 32 21.93 -10.19 5.61
CA SER A 32 20.92 -9.34 6.24
C SER A 32 20.29 -8.35 5.25
N HIS A 33 21.08 -7.83 4.31
CA HIS A 33 20.58 -6.96 3.26
C HIS A 33 19.64 -7.72 2.32
N PHE A 34 20.08 -8.89 1.83
CA PHE A 34 19.29 -9.76 0.96
C PHE A 34 17.96 -10.17 1.60
N VAL A 35 17.98 -10.60 2.86
CA VAL A 35 16.77 -11.00 3.58
C VAL A 35 15.83 -9.82 3.77
N ARG A 36 16.36 -8.65 4.18
CA ARG A 36 15.54 -7.45 4.38
C ARG A 36 14.86 -7.03 3.07
N SER A 37 15.62 -6.91 1.98
CA SER A 37 15.07 -6.48 0.69
C SER A 37 14.01 -7.45 0.17
N ALA A 38 14.25 -8.77 0.29
CA ALA A 38 13.28 -9.78 -0.16
C ALA A 38 11.97 -9.74 0.66
N VAL A 39 12.06 -9.45 1.97
CA VAL A 39 10.88 -9.31 2.84
C VAL A 39 10.12 -8.03 2.53
N GLU A 40 10.82 -6.90 2.38
CA GLU A 40 10.22 -5.60 2.03
C GLU A 40 9.50 -5.67 0.69
N GLU A 41 10.16 -6.19 -0.35
CA GLU A 41 9.57 -6.36 -1.69
C GLU A 41 8.31 -7.23 -1.65
N ARG A 42 8.37 -8.37 -0.95
CA ARG A 42 7.20 -9.26 -0.86
C ARG A 42 6.06 -8.62 -0.07
N ALA A 43 6.36 -7.85 0.98
CA ALA A 43 5.36 -7.13 1.75
C ALA A 43 4.66 -6.07 0.88
N GLU A 44 5.42 -5.27 0.13
CA GLU A 44 4.87 -4.29 -0.81
C GLU A 44 3.98 -4.94 -1.86
N GLN A 45 4.40 -6.06 -2.43
CA GLN A 45 3.58 -6.79 -3.40
C GLN A 45 2.23 -7.23 -2.80
N VAL A 46 2.24 -7.82 -1.59
CA VAL A 46 1.01 -8.29 -0.93
C VAL A 46 0.10 -7.11 -0.58
N LEU A 47 0.67 -6.01 -0.07
CA LEU A 47 -0.11 -4.81 0.23
C LEU A 47 -0.73 -4.22 -1.05
N ALA A 48 0.03 -4.14 -2.14
CA ALA A 48 -0.51 -3.67 -3.41
C ALA A 48 -1.64 -4.59 -3.93
N GLU A 49 -1.46 -5.91 -3.87
CA GLU A 49 -2.48 -6.88 -4.29
C GLU A 49 -3.78 -6.79 -3.48
N HIS A 50 -3.70 -6.42 -2.19
CA HIS A 50 -4.86 -6.45 -1.29
C HIS A 50 -5.45 -5.08 -0.96
N GLU A 51 -4.65 -4.01 -1.01
CA GLU A 51 -5.04 -2.65 -0.63
C GLU A 51 -5.20 -1.72 -1.84
N ALA A 52 -4.50 -1.97 -2.96
CA ALA A 52 -4.63 -1.11 -4.14
C ALA A 52 -5.90 -1.38 -4.97
N PHE A 53 -6.62 -2.48 -4.70
CA PHE A 53 -7.84 -2.83 -5.39
C PHE A 53 -9.07 -2.50 -4.54
N THR A 54 -9.74 -1.40 -4.87
CA THR A 54 -11.12 -1.18 -4.40
C THR A 54 -11.99 -2.26 -5.04
N ARG A 55 -12.45 -3.22 -4.24
CA ARG A 55 -13.41 -4.23 -4.71
C ARG A 55 -14.74 -3.53 -4.96
N VAL A 56 -15.12 -3.44 -6.22
CA VAL A 56 -16.41 -2.88 -6.65
C VAL A 56 -17.30 -3.98 -7.22
N PRO A 57 -18.63 -3.86 -7.10
CA PRO A 57 -19.56 -4.77 -7.78
C PRO A 57 -19.31 -4.79 -9.29
N ALA A 58 -19.69 -5.89 -9.97
CA ALA A 58 -19.55 -5.99 -11.42
C ALA A 58 -20.30 -4.87 -12.17
N THR A 59 -21.37 -4.33 -11.59
CA THR A 59 -22.18 -3.23 -12.14
C THR A 59 -21.53 -1.86 -11.97
N PHE A 60 -20.47 -1.74 -11.16
CA PHE A 60 -19.91 -0.45 -10.78
C PHE A 60 -19.40 0.37 -11.96
N TYR A 61 -18.83 -0.28 -12.97
CA TYR A 61 -18.35 0.43 -14.16
C TYR A 61 -19.51 1.14 -14.88
N ASP A 62 -20.60 0.43 -15.13
CA ASP A 62 -21.78 0.99 -15.80
C ASP A 62 -22.45 2.08 -14.95
N GLU A 63 -22.56 1.84 -13.64
CA GLU A 63 -23.09 2.83 -12.69
C GLU A 63 -22.23 4.10 -12.65
N LEU A 64 -20.90 3.96 -12.66
CA LEU A 64 -19.95 5.07 -12.68
C LEU A 64 -20.08 5.89 -13.97
N ILE A 65 -20.08 5.22 -15.13
CA ILE A 65 -20.22 5.92 -16.43
C ILE A 65 -21.57 6.63 -16.51
N ALA A 66 -22.66 6.01 -16.05
CA ALA A 66 -23.97 6.65 -16.01
C ALA A 66 -23.98 7.90 -15.12
N ALA A 67 -23.35 7.83 -13.93
CA ALA A 67 -23.24 8.96 -13.02
C ALA A 67 -22.38 10.11 -13.59
N LEU A 68 -21.37 9.82 -14.40
CA LEU A 68 -20.56 10.85 -15.07
C LEU A 68 -21.29 11.51 -16.24
N GLN A 69 -22.11 10.76 -16.96
CA GLN A 69 -22.92 11.29 -18.06
C GLN A 69 -24.09 12.15 -17.56
N THR A 70 -24.66 11.79 -16.41
CA THR A 70 -25.73 12.56 -15.76
C THR A 70 -25.32 12.89 -14.32
N PRO A 71 -24.50 13.92 -14.11
CA PRO A 71 -24.04 14.30 -12.78
C PRO A 71 -25.22 14.67 -11.87
N ALA A 72 -25.22 14.11 -10.66
CA ALA A 72 -26.23 14.45 -9.65
C ALA A 72 -25.90 15.80 -8.98
N GLU A 73 -26.96 16.54 -8.63
CA GLU A 73 -26.82 17.74 -7.81
C GLU A 73 -26.34 17.37 -6.39
N PRO A 74 -25.41 18.15 -5.81
CA PRO A 74 -24.87 17.86 -4.49
C PRO A 74 -25.97 17.97 -3.42
N SER A 75 -26.01 16.98 -2.51
CA SER A 75 -26.97 16.99 -1.42
C SER A 75 -26.76 18.17 -0.47
N ALA A 76 -27.82 18.60 0.23
CA ALA A 76 -27.72 19.68 1.21
C ALA A 76 -26.66 19.40 2.30
N ALA A 77 -26.45 18.11 2.65
CA ALA A 77 -25.39 17.71 3.58
C ALA A 77 -23.99 17.95 3.00
N LEU A 78 -23.77 17.60 1.73
CA LEU A 78 -22.51 17.82 1.02
C LEU A 78 -22.21 19.30 0.86
N VAL A 79 -23.21 20.12 0.52
CA VAL A 79 -23.09 21.59 0.45
C VAL A 79 -22.67 22.17 1.81
N ARG A 80 -23.28 21.73 2.91
CA ARG A 80 -22.89 22.17 4.27
C ARG A 80 -21.46 21.75 4.62
N ALA A 81 -21.04 20.53 4.26
CA ALA A 81 -19.69 20.06 4.50
C ALA A 81 -18.64 20.88 3.72
N ALA A 82 -18.91 21.16 2.45
CA ALA A 82 -18.04 21.99 1.61
C ALA A 82 -17.90 23.43 2.13
N LYS A 83 -18.95 24.01 2.74
CA LYS A 83 -18.85 25.30 3.43
C LYS A 83 -17.89 25.23 4.61
N ARG A 84 -18.08 24.26 5.53
CA ARG A 84 -17.18 24.08 6.69
C ARG A 84 -15.72 23.83 6.29
N ALA A 85 -15.48 23.08 5.21
CA ALA A 85 -14.12 22.80 4.74
C ALA A 85 -13.41 24.08 4.24
N ARG A 86 -14.13 25.01 3.61
CA ARG A 86 -13.56 26.30 3.17
C ARG A 86 -13.17 27.19 4.34
N ASP A 87 -13.88 27.12 5.45
CA ASP A 87 -13.54 27.87 6.67
C ASP A 87 -12.23 27.38 7.31
N VAL A 88 -11.86 26.11 7.09
CA VAL A 88 -10.61 25.49 7.58
C VAL A 88 -9.43 25.70 6.63
N VAL A 89 -9.67 25.69 5.31
CA VAL A 89 -8.61 25.83 4.29
C VAL A 89 -8.34 27.30 3.93
N GLY A 90 -9.32 28.20 4.14
CA GLY A 90 -9.21 29.64 3.86
C GLY A 90 -8.69 30.49 5.02
N SER A 91 -8.25 29.89 6.14
CA SER A 91 -7.62 30.61 7.26
C SER A 91 -6.09 30.49 7.27
N ALA A 92 -5.47 30.27 6.11
CA ALA A 92 -4.02 30.32 5.90
C ALA A 92 -3.63 31.61 5.17
#